data_AF-A0AAD4VKF2-F1
#
_entry.id   AF-A0AAD4VKF2-F1
#
_cell.length_a   1.000
_cell.length_b   1.000
_cell.length_c   1.000
_cell.angle_alpha   90.00
_cell.angle_beta   90.00
_cell.angle_gamma   90.00
#
_symmetry.space_group_name_H-M   'P 1'
#
loop_
_entity.id
_entity.type
_entity.pdbx_description
1 polymer ?
#
loop_
_entity_poly.entity_id
_entity_poly.type
_entity_poly.pdbx_seq_one_letter_code
_entity_poly.pdbx_strand_id
1 'polypeptide(L)'
;MKSCLDFFCQMSGKTVNFEKSAIYCSPNTDNAIAKEISCICGSPLMDNLGNYLGMPLLHARVTRNTQSRLVDKVQKRLASWKCKLLSLARRATMIQVVIAAIPIYAM
;
A
#
# COMPACT_ATOMS: atom_id res chain seq x y z
N MET A 1 -22.20 6.38 7.14
CA MET A 1 -21.17 5.31 7.15
C MET A 1 -20.66 5.02 8.56
N LYS A 2 -20.34 6.05 9.35
CA LYS A 2 -19.93 5.91 10.75
C LYS A 2 -20.91 5.06 11.59
N SER A 3 -22.20 5.35 11.53
CA SER A 3 -23.24 4.60 12.25
C SER A 3 -23.29 3.11 11.89
N CYS A 4 -23.01 2.74 10.63
CA CYS A 4 -22.97 1.34 10.20
C CYS A 4 -21.74 0.61 10.76
N LEU A 5 -20.59 1.29 10.77
CA LEU A 5 -19.37 0.76 11.37
C LEU A 5 -19.52 0.63 12.89
N ASP A 6 -20.15 1.60 13.55
CA ASP A 6 -20.43 1.56 14.98
C ASP A 6 -21.35 0.37 15.33
N PHE A 7 -22.39 0.12 14.53
CA PHE A 7 -23.25 -1.06 14.69
C PHE A 7 -22.47 -2.37 14.52
N PHE A 8 -21.61 -2.47 13.50
CA PHE A 8 -20.74 -3.63 13.31
C PHE A 8 -19.75 -3.80 14.47
N CYS A 9 -19.19 -2.71 14.97
CA CYS A 9 -18.29 -2.68 16.11
C CYS A 9 -18.96 -3.19 17.39
N GLN A 10 -20.21 -2.78 17.64
CA GLN A 10 -21.01 -3.27 18.76
C GLN A 10 -21.24 -4.79 18.66
N MET A 11 -21.58 -5.29 17.48
CA MET A 11 -21.85 -6.73 17.28
C MET A 11 -20.57 -7.58 17.31
N SER A 12 -19.46 -7.05 16.81
CA SER A 12 -18.19 -7.79 16.69
C SER A 12 -17.25 -7.62 17.89
N GLY A 13 -17.53 -6.67 18.79
CA GLY A 13 -16.64 -6.29 19.89
C GLY A 13 -15.34 -5.59 19.44
N LYS A 14 -15.29 -5.08 18.20
CA LYS A 14 -14.13 -4.37 17.66
C LYS A 14 -14.35 -2.86 17.67
N THR A 15 -13.29 -2.07 17.51
CA THR A 15 -13.37 -0.60 17.41
C THR A 15 -12.57 -0.11 16.21
N VAL A 16 -13.13 0.85 15.47
CA VAL A 16 -12.44 1.49 14.35
C VAL A 16 -11.42 2.50 14.86
N ASN A 17 -10.20 2.45 14.32
CA ASN A 17 -9.21 3.49 14.54
C ASN A 17 -9.31 4.55 13.43
N PHE A 18 -9.91 5.69 13.76
CA PHE A 18 -10.08 6.79 12.81
C PHE A 18 -8.78 7.55 12.50
N GLU A 19 -7.75 7.46 13.35
CA GLU A 19 -6.42 8.07 13.07
C GLU A 19 -5.67 7.30 11.98
N LYS A 20 -5.88 5.99 11.89
CA LYS A 20 -5.32 5.12 10.85
C LYS A 20 -6.22 5.02 9.62
N SER A 21 -7.43 5.56 9.69
CA SER A 21 -8.39 5.54 8.60
C SER A 21 -8.27 6.84 7.81
N ALA A 22 -8.32 6.77 6.50
CA ALA A 22 -8.26 7.92 5.62
C ALA A 22 -9.19 7.72 4.44
N ILE A 23 -9.64 8.82 3.86
CA ILE A 23 -10.53 8.83 2.69
C ILE A 23 -9.82 9.55 1.57
N TYR A 24 -9.88 8.95 0.39
CA TYR A 24 -9.44 9.58 -0.85
C TYR A 24 -10.64 9.75 -1.76
N CYS A 25 -10.78 10.94 -2.33
CA CYS A 25 -11.77 11.22 -3.37
C CYS A 25 -11.05 11.45 -4.69
N SER A 26 -11.68 11.02 -5.79
CA SER A 26 -11.16 11.29 -7.13
C SER A 26 -11.04 12.80 -7.35
N PRO A 27 -10.00 13.28 -8.07
CA PRO A 27 -9.84 14.70 -8.40
C PRO A 27 -10.99 15.27 -9.23
N ASN A 28 -11.81 14.41 -9.83
CA ASN A 28 -13.02 14.81 -10.57
C ASN A 28 -14.23 15.07 -9.66
N THR A 29 -14.10 14.86 -8.34
CA THR A 29 -15.18 15.08 -7.36
C THR A 29 -15.15 16.52 -6.89
N ASP A 30 -16.31 17.16 -6.81
CA ASP A 30 -16.39 18.50 -6.23
C ASP A 30 -15.95 18.50 -4.76
N ASN A 31 -15.23 19.55 -4.36
CA ASN A 31 -14.65 19.66 -3.03
C ASN A 31 -15.72 19.76 -1.94
N ALA A 32 -16.89 20.34 -2.26
CA ALA A 32 -18.03 20.38 -1.34
C ALA A 32 -18.50 18.95 -1.00
N ILE A 33 -18.66 18.11 -2.04
CA ILE A 33 -19.08 16.71 -1.91
C ILE A 33 -18.00 15.90 -1.18
N ALA A 34 -16.72 16.09 -1.50
CA ALA A 34 -15.63 15.39 -0.83
C ALA A 34 -15.58 15.67 0.68
N LYS A 35 -15.83 16.93 1.08
CA LYS A 35 -15.94 17.32 2.49
C LYS A 35 -17.17 16.72 3.17
N GLU A 36 -18.29 16.66 2.48
CA GLU A 36 -19.50 16.02 2.99
C GLU A 36 -19.27 14.53 3.27
N ILE A 37 -18.65 13.82 2.32
CA ILE A 37 -18.28 12.41 2.47
C ILE A 37 -17.34 12.22 3.66
N SER A 38 -16.31 13.07 3.77
CA SER A 38 -15.39 13.07 4.91
C SER A 38 -16.12 13.23 6.25
N CYS A 39 -17.09 14.14 6.32
CA CYS A 39 -17.93 14.36 7.50
C CYS A 39 -18.79 13.12 7.85
N ILE A 40 -19.45 12.52 6.87
CA ILE A 40 -20.31 11.32 7.05
C ILE A 40 -19.51 10.10 7.52
N CYS A 41 -18.26 9.99 7.10
CA CYS A 41 -17.38 8.89 7.43
C CYS A 41 -16.54 9.13 8.70
N GLY A 42 -16.31 10.39 9.07
CA GLY A 42 -15.55 10.77 10.26
C GLY A 42 -14.05 10.47 10.18
N SER A 43 -13.49 10.38 8.97
CA SER A 43 -12.05 10.18 8.73
C SER A 43 -11.50 11.31 7.86
N PRO A 44 -10.23 11.72 8.03
CA PRO A 44 -9.66 12.82 7.27
C PRO A 44 -9.63 12.52 5.76
N LEU A 45 -9.90 13.57 4.98
CA LEU A 45 -9.66 13.55 3.53
C LEU A 45 -8.16 13.70 3.30
N MET A 46 -7.57 12.77 2.56
CA MET A 46 -6.15 12.78 2.23
C MET A 46 -5.97 12.64 0.72
N ASP A 47 -5.04 13.43 0.16
CA ASP A 47 -4.66 13.32 -1.26
C ASP A 47 -3.86 12.05 -1.55
N ASN A 48 -3.35 11.39 -0.51
CA ASN A 48 -2.59 10.16 -0.64
C ASN A 48 -2.86 9.23 0.56
N LEU A 49 -3.50 8.09 0.29
CA LEU A 49 -3.74 7.01 1.27
C LEU A 49 -2.46 6.31 1.75
N GLY A 50 -1.29 6.63 1.19
CA GLY A 50 -0.02 6.08 1.63
C GLY A 50 0.18 4.63 1.19
N ASN A 51 0.61 3.76 2.11
CA ASN A 51 0.94 2.37 1.80
C ASN A 51 -0.11 1.40 2.35
N TYR A 52 -0.60 0.52 1.50
CA TYR A 52 -1.43 -0.62 1.88
C TYR A 52 -0.65 -1.92 1.63
N LEU A 53 -0.57 -2.78 2.66
CA LEU A 53 0.16 -4.06 2.62
C LEU A 53 1.60 -3.96 2.07
N GLY A 54 2.28 -2.84 2.37
CA GLY A 54 3.66 -2.60 1.96
C GLY A 54 3.83 -2.08 0.52
N MET A 55 2.72 -1.79 -0.17
CA MET A 55 2.70 -1.16 -1.50
C MET A 55 2.01 0.20 -1.45
N PRO A 56 2.53 1.22 -2.18
CA PRO A 56 1.85 2.51 -2.26
C PRO A 56 0.51 2.35 -2.97
N LEU A 57 -0.55 2.88 -2.37
CA LEU A 57 -1.83 3.04 -3.06
C LEU A 57 -1.67 4.16 -4.09
N LEU A 58 -1.83 3.80 -5.36
CA LEU A 58 -1.61 4.70 -6.47
C LEU A 58 -2.91 5.37 -6.85
N HIS A 59 -2.92 6.69 -6.77
CA HIS A 59 -4.07 7.54 -7.06
C HIS A 59 -3.99 8.17 -8.46
N ALA A 60 -2.88 7.93 -9.17
CA ALA A 60 -2.58 8.48 -10.48
C ALA A 60 -1.96 7.40 -11.37
N ARG A 61 -1.76 7.74 -12.64
CA ARG A 61 -1.12 6.85 -13.62
C ARG A 61 0.25 6.38 -13.11
N VAL A 62 0.50 5.08 -13.22
CA VAL A 62 1.81 4.49 -12.87
C VAL A 62 2.89 5.11 -13.77
N THR A 63 3.91 5.69 -13.14
CA THR A 63 5.07 6.23 -13.84
C THR A 63 6.32 5.44 -13.46
N ARG A 64 7.41 5.64 -14.21
CA ARG A 64 8.73 5.06 -13.90
C ARG A 64 9.17 5.37 -12.46
N ASN A 65 8.85 6.57 -11.96
CA ASN A 65 9.17 6.98 -10.60
C ASN A 65 8.39 6.19 -9.56
N THR A 66 7.17 5.78 -9.87
CA THR A 66 6.36 4.95 -8.97
C THR A 66 6.97 3.56 -8.78
N GLN A 67 7.68 3.06 -9.79
CA GLN A 67 8.35 1.75 -9.76
C GLN A 67 9.77 1.79 -9.17
N SER A 68 10.34 2.97 -8.89
CA SER A 68 11.69 3.07 -8.30
C SER A 68 11.81 2.31 -6.98
N ARG A 69 10.75 2.36 -6.16
CA ARG A 69 10.68 1.64 -4.88
C ARG A 69 10.79 0.12 -5.04
N LEU A 70 10.30 -0.41 -6.15
CA LEU A 70 10.41 -1.84 -6.46
C LEU A 70 11.87 -2.19 -6.77
N VAL A 71 12.53 -1.37 -7.58
CA VAL A 71 13.97 -1.50 -7.88
C VAL A 71 14.79 -1.42 -6.59
N ASP A 72 14.49 -0.46 -5.71
CA ASP A 72 15.16 -0.32 -4.42
C ASP A 72 14.95 -1.55 -3.52
N LYS A 73 13.74 -2.14 -3.51
CA LYS A 73 13.47 -3.38 -2.77
C LYS A 73 14.32 -4.53 -3.30
N VAL A 74 14.43 -4.67 -4.63
CA VAL A 74 15.28 -5.69 -5.27
C VAL A 74 16.74 -5.47 -4.93
N GLN A 75 17.24 -4.23 -5.06
CA GLN A 75 18.62 -3.88 -4.76
C GLN A 75 18.97 -4.12 -3.28
N LYS A 76 18.09 -3.74 -2.34
CA LYS A 76 18.27 -4.02 -0.91
C LYS A 76 18.32 -5.53 -0.63
N ARG A 77 17.48 -6.33 -1.31
CA ARG A 77 17.53 -7.79 -1.19
C ARG A 77 18.83 -8.38 -1.71
N LEU A 78 19.28 -7.95 -2.89
CA LEU A 78 20.57 -8.38 -3.45
C LEU A 78 21.75 -7.99 -2.56
N ALA A 79 21.77 -6.76 -2.02
CA ALA A 79 22.81 -6.28 -1.13
C ALA A 79 22.85 -7.07 0.21
N SER A 80 21.70 -7.56 0.69
CA SER A 80 21.63 -8.36 1.91
C SER A 80 22.21 -9.77 1.77
N TRP A 81 22.41 -10.26 0.53
CA TRP A 81 22.89 -11.62 0.29
C TRP A 81 24.42 -11.68 0.36
N LYS A 82 24.93 -12.60 1.18
CA LYS A 82 26.36 -12.94 1.21
C LYS A 82 26.73 -13.77 -0.03
N CYS A 83 26.77 -13.13 -1.20
CA CYS A 83 27.02 -13.77 -2.49
C CYS A 83 28.32 -14.60 -2.55
N LYS A 84 29.32 -14.24 -1.73
CA LYS A 84 30.59 -14.96 -1.58
C LYS A 84 30.45 -16.35 -0.94
N LEU A 85 29.35 -16.61 -0.23
CA LEU A 85 29.06 -17.90 0.43
C LEU A 85 28.13 -18.81 -0.39
N LEU A 86 27.71 -18.37 -1.58
CA LEU A 86 26.73 -19.08 -2.41
C LEU A 86 27.38 -19.53 -3.72
N SER A 87 27.13 -20.79 -4.11
CA SER A 87 27.49 -21.29 -5.42
C SER A 87 26.71 -20.58 -6.53
N LEU A 88 27.21 -20.63 -7.76
CA LEU A 88 26.55 -20.02 -8.91
C LEU A 88 25.11 -20.52 -9.08
N ALA A 89 24.91 -21.84 -8.96
CA ALA A 89 23.59 -22.47 -9.04
C ALA A 89 22.63 -21.90 -7.98
N ARG A 90 23.07 -21.81 -6.71
CA ARG A 90 22.23 -21.26 -5.63
C ARG A 90 21.89 -19.79 -5.86
N ARG A 91 22.83 -18.99 -6.38
CA ARG A 91 22.56 -17.58 -6.74
C ARG A 91 21.50 -17.48 -7.83
N ALA A 92 21.61 -18.29 -8.90
CA ALA A 92 20.64 -18.32 -9.98
C ALA A 92 19.24 -18.71 -9.48
N THR A 93 19.14 -19.76 -8.65
CA THR A 93 17.86 -20.18 -8.06
C THR A 93 17.26 -19.10 -7.18
N MET A 94 18.06 -18.42 -6.34
CA MET A 94 17.56 -17.34 -5.50
C MET A 94 17.04 -16.14 -6.30
N ILE A 95 17.70 -15.79 -7.41
CA ILE A 95 17.20 -14.75 -8.32
C ILE A 95 15.85 -15.17 -8.90
N GLN A 96 15.73 -16.40 -9.39
CA GLN A 96 14.51 -16.91 -10.01
C GLN A 96 13.34 -17.04 -9.04
N VAL A 97 13.59 -17.47 -7.81
CA VAL A 97 12.51 -17.73 -6.83
C VAL A 97 12.19 -16.49 -6.01
N VAL A 98 13.21 -15.78 -5.51
CA VAL A 98 13.02 -14.70 -4.54
C VAL A 98 12.89 -13.34 -5.24
N ILE A 99 13.78 -13.02 -6.17
CA ILE A 99 13.73 -11.71 -6.84
C ILE A 99 12.53 -11.63 -7.77
N ALA A 100 12.22 -12.69 -8.52
CA ALA A 100 11.07 -12.70 -9.42
C ALA A 100 9.72 -12.54 -8.68
N ALA A 101 9.61 -13.01 -7.43
CA ALA A 101 8.39 -12.87 -6.64
C ALA A 101 8.10 -11.42 -6.21
N ILE A 102 9.13 -10.58 -6.07
CA ILE A 102 8.98 -9.18 -5.62
C ILE A 102 8.12 -8.34 -6.58
N PRO A 103 8.40 -8.30 -7.90
CA PRO A 103 7.55 -7.59 -8.83
C PRO A 103 6.19 -8.25 -9.00
N ILE A 104 6.10 -9.59 -8.96
CA ILE A 104 4.82 -10.31 -9.09
C ILE A 104 3.84 -9.89 -7.99
N TYR A 105 4.30 -9.67 -6.76
CA TYR A 105 3.45 -9.18 -5.67
C TYR A 105 3.11 -7.68 -5.79
N ALA A 106 3.89 -6.90 -6.53
CA ALA A 106 3.74 -5.46 -6.63
C ALA A 106 2.90 -4.99 -7.83
N MET A 107 2.69 -5.87 -8.81
CA MET A 107 1.87 -5.66 -10.01
C MET A 107 0.43 -6.09 -9.73
#